data_AF-A0A418VC28-F1
#
_entry.id   AF-A0A418VC28-F1
#
_cell.length_a   1.000
_cell.length_b   1.000
_cell.length_c   1.000
_cell.angle_alpha   90.00
_cell.angle_beta   90.00
_cell.angle_gamma   90.00
#
_symmetry.space_group_name_H-M   'P 1'
#
loop_
_entity.id
_entity.type
_entity.pdbx_description
1 polymer ?
#
loop_
_entity_poly.entity_id
_entity_poly.type
_entity_poly.pdbx_seq_one_letter_code
_entity_poly.pdbx_strand_id
1 'polypeptide(L)'
;MIVCDSCNAEMEVTRNGTEEDFELDLLGVLTTCPNCGEEFEVTEEMLDEAPMLESADGVTVSVVDCPHCRARIELEFEENPDN
;
A
#
# COMPACT_ATOMS: atom_id res chain seq x y z
N MET A 1 -6.31 -30.96 26.36
CA MET A 1 -5.00 -30.47 26.84
C MET A 1 -3.95 -31.20 26.03
N ILE A 2 -3.32 -30.52 25.06
CA ILE A 2 -2.34 -31.14 24.17
C ILE A 2 -0.97 -30.72 24.69
N VAL A 3 -0.22 -31.68 25.23
CA VAL A 3 1.11 -31.47 25.80
C VAL A 3 2.13 -31.96 24.77
N CYS A 4 3.08 -31.10 24.38
CA CYS A 4 4.23 -31.52 23.60
C CYS A 4 5.24 -32.16 24.55
N ASP A 5 5.53 -33.46 24.36
CA ASP A 5 6.36 -34.30 25.23
C ASP A 5 7.85 -33.86 25.31
N SER A 6 8.28 -32.88 24.50
CA SER A 6 9.71 -32.53 24.37
C SER A 6 10.17 -31.30 25.17
N CYS A 7 9.29 -30.50 25.76
CA CYS A 7 9.74 -29.26 26.44
C CYS A 7 8.92 -28.81 27.66
N ASN A 8 7.92 -29.59 28.09
CA ASN A 8 7.12 -29.34 29.32
C ASN A 8 6.71 -27.87 29.52
N ALA A 9 6.54 -27.11 28.43
CA ALA A 9 6.14 -25.72 28.49
C ALA A 9 4.62 -25.67 28.45
N GLU A 10 4.01 -25.07 29.46
CA GLU A 10 2.58 -24.77 29.50
C GLU A 10 2.31 -23.64 28.50
N MET A 11 1.58 -23.96 27.43
CA MET A 11 1.25 -23.01 26.36
C MET A 11 -0.20 -22.56 26.55
N GLU A 12 -0.42 -21.33 27.02
CA GLU A 12 -1.75 -20.72 27.03
C GLU A 12 -2.09 -20.26 25.61
N VAL A 13 -2.98 -21.01 24.93
CA VAL A 13 -3.52 -20.60 23.63
C VAL A 13 -4.73 -19.71 23.89
N THR A 14 -4.51 -18.40 23.94
CA THR A 14 -5.61 -17.43 23.91
C THR A 14 -6.18 -17.44 22.49
N ARG A 15 -7.32 -18.11 22.29
CA ARG A 15 -8.09 -17.97 21.06
C ARG A 15 -8.58 -16.53 21.03
N ASN A 16 -7.92 -15.67 20.24
CA ASN A 16 -8.36 -14.29 20.10
C ASN A 16 -9.82 -14.33 19.66
N GLY A 17 -10.65 -13.59 20.39
CA GLY A 17 -12.10 -13.58 20.23
C GLY A 17 -12.46 -13.37 18.76
N THR A 18 -13.50 -14.07 18.35
CA THR A 18 -14.24 -13.78 17.12
C THR A 18 -14.71 -12.31 17.22
N GLU A 19 -14.63 -11.54 16.13
CA GLU A 19 -15.14 -10.15 16.00
C GLU A 19 -14.16 -9.00 16.30
N GLU A 20 -12.95 -9.01 15.74
CA GLU A 20 -12.31 -7.76 15.33
C GLU A 20 -12.36 -7.72 13.80
N ASP A 21 -13.29 -6.93 13.26
CA ASP A 21 -13.22 -6.46 11.88
C ASP A 21 -11.87 -5.76 11.73
N PHE A 22 -10.92 -6.43 11.06
CA PHE A 22 -9.66 -5.79 10.71
C PHE A 22 -10.00 -4.63 9.76
N GLU A 23 -9.95 -3.41 10.26
CA GLU A 23 -9.91 -2.20 9.44
C GLU A 23 -8.59 -2.22 8.68
N LEU A 24 -8.62 -2.82 7.48
CA LEU A 24 -7.55 -2.70 6.49
C LEU A 24 -7.60 -1.27 5.95
N ASP A 25 -7.06 -0.32 6.73
CA ASP A 25 -6.67 0.96 6.18
C ASP A 25 -5.71 0.69 5.02
N LEU A 26 -6.03 1.24 3.84
CA LEU A 26 -5.24 1.07 2.64
C LEU A 26 -3.92 1.84 2.85
N LEU A 27 -2.96 1.21 3.53
CA LEU A 27 -1.60 1.72 3.62
C LEU A 27 -1.13 1.96 2.18
N GLY A 28 -0.69 3.18 1.90
CA GLY A 28 -0.48 3.69 0.55
C GLY A 28 0.31 2.75 -0.38
N VAL A 29 0.19 2.99 -1.68
CA VAL A 29 0.86 2.13 -2.67
C VAL A 29 2.36 2.39 -2.63
N LEU A 30 3.17 1.38 -2.30
CA LEU A 30 4.62 1.47 -2.43
C LEU A 30 5.02 1.39 -3.90
N THR A 31 5.78 2.37 -4.37
CA THR A 31 6.34 2.41 -5.72
C THR A 31 7.80 2.83 -5.70
N THR A 32 8.53 2.53 -6.77
CA THR A 32 9.95 2.87 -6.89
C THR A 32 10.13 4.03 -7.84
N CYS A 33 10.87 5.06 -7.43
CA CYS A 33 11.18 6.18 -8.30
C CYS A 33 12.11 5.74 -9.44
N PRO A 34 11.74 5.93 -10.72
CA PRO A 34 12.60 5.57 -11.86
C PRO A 34 13.86 6.45 -11.96
N ASN A 35 13.91 7.59 -11.27
CA ASN A 35 15.02 8.53 -11.33
C ASN A 35 16.11 8.24 -10.27
N CYS A 36 15.74 8.01 -9.00
CA CYS A 36 16.72 7.71 -7.94
C CYS A 36 16.77 6.23 -7.52
N GLY A 37 15.78 5.42 -7.91
CA GLY A 37 15.70 4.01 -7.53
C GLY A 37 15.27 3.77 -6.09
N GLU A 38 14.87 4.82 -5.36
CA GLU A 38 14.35 4.68 -4.00
C GLU A 38 12.85 4.39 -4.01
N GLU A 39 12.46 3.49 -3.12
CA GLU A 39 11.06 3.18 -2.82
C GLU A 39 10.45 4.32 -2.00
N PHE A 40 9.21 4.66 -2.33
CA PHE A 40 8.42 5.62 -1.59
C PHE A 40 6.95 5.19 -1.56
N GLU A 41 6.25 5.62 -0.53
CA GLU A 41 4.83 5.37 -0.37
C GLU A 41 4.05 6.48 -1.07
N VAL A 42 3.11 6.09 -1.92
CA VAL A 42 2.11 6.98 -2.51
C VAL A 42 0.91 6.97 -1.58
N THR A 43 0.74 8.04 -0.81
CA THR A 43 -0.40 8.22 0.09
C THR A 43 -1.59 8.83 -0.66
N GLU A 44 -2.80 8.68 -0.13
CA GLU A 44 -3.99 9.33 -0.69
C GLU A 44 -3.87 10.86 -0.70
N GLU A 45 -3.27 11.46 0.33
CA GLU A 45 -2.99 12.90 0.38
C GLU A 45 -2.13 13.35 -0.81
N MET A 46 -1.08 12.59 -1.13
CA MET A 46 -0.24 12.88 -2.29
C MET A 46 -1.01 12.81 -3.62
N LEU A 47 -2.04 11.97 -3.70
CA LEU A 47 -2.87 11.84 -4.90
C LEU A 47 -3.95 12.92 -5.00
N ASP A 48 -4.51 13.35 -3.87
CA ASP A 48 -5.49 14.44 -3.81
C ASP A 48 -4.85 15.79 -4.17
N GLU A 49 -3.62 16.02 -3.71
CA GLU A 49 -2.85 17.21 -4.05
C GLU A 49 -2.22 17.15 -5.46
N ALA A 50 -2.10 15.96 -6.05
CA ALA A 50 -1.46 15.77 -7.34
C ALA A 50 -2.35 16.25 -8.50
N PRO A 51 -1.79 17.01 -9.46
CA PRO A 51 -2.52 17.34 -10.68
C PRO A 51 -2.76 16.09 -11.52
N MET A 52 -4.03 15.87 -11.89
CA MET A 52 -4.43 14.88 -12.89
C MET A 52 -4.29 15.48 -14.29
N LEU A 53 -3.65 14.74 -15.20
CA LEU A 53 -3.45 15.13 -16.60
C LEU A 53 -4.00 14.03 -17.51
N GLU A 54 -4.55 14.43 -18.65
CA GLU A 54 -4.91 13.48 -19.72
C GLU A 54 -3.68 13.26 -20.60
N SER A 55 -3.19 12.02 -20.63
CA SER A 55 -2.10 11.59 -21.49
C SER A 55 -2.53 11.55 -22.96
N ALA A 56 -1.56 11.54 -23.87
CA ALA A 56 -1.81 11.53 -25.32
C ALA A 56 -2.63 10.32 -25.81
N ASP A 57 -2.66 9.23 -25.04
CA ASP A 57 -3.45 8.03 -25.30
C ASP A 57 -4.89 8.11 -24.76
N GLY A 58 -5.28 9.25 -24.15
CA GLY A 58 -6.59 9.46 -23.53
C GLY A 58 -6.71 8.87 -22.12
N VAL A 59 -5.59 8.50 -21.49
CA VAL A 59 -5.55 7.94 -20.13
C VAL A 59 -5.30 9.06 -19.10
N THR A 60 -6.05 9.06 -18.01
CA THR A 60 -5.83 10.01 -16.90
C THR A 60 -4.69 9.53 -16.02
N VAL A 61 -3.68 10.37 -15.84
CA VAL A 61 -2.51 10.10 -15.01
C VAL A 61 -2.38 11.16 -13.92
N SER A 62 -2.01 10.79 -12.70
CA SER A 62 -1.67 11.74 -11.64
C SER A 62 -0.16 11.97 -11.63
N VAL A 63 0.26 13.23 -11.56
CA VAL A 63 1.67 13.59 -11.51
C VAL A 63 2.09 13.88 -10.08
N VAL A 64 2.87 12.98 -9.49
CA VAL A 64 3.41 13.13 -8.12
C VAL A 64 4.89 13.45 -8.16
N ASP A 65 5.39 14.16 -7.15
CA ASP A 65 6.82 14.42 -6.98
C ASP A 65 7.45 13.38 -6.05
N CYS A 66 8.57 12.78 -6.47
CA CYS A 66 9.33 11.89 -5.61
C CYS A 66 9.85 12.63 -4.37
N PRO A 67 9.61 12.15 -3.13
CA PRO A 67 10.10 12.83 -1.92
C PRO A 67 11.63 12.86 -1.82
N HIS A 68 12.31 11.91 -2.46
CA HIS A 68 13.77 11.76 -2.39
C HIS A 68 14.51 12.69 -3.36
N CYS A 69 14.08 12.73 -4.62
CA CYS A 69 14.77 13.46 -5.68
C CYS A 69 13.95 14.59 -6.32
N ARG A 70 12.68 14.76 -5.93
CA ARG A 70 11.73 15.73 -6.51
C ARG A 70 11.54 15.57 -8.03
N ALA A 71 11.81 14.38 -8.56
CA ALA A 71 11.47 14.04 -9.93
C ALA A 71 9.96 13.87 -10.04
N ARG A 72 9.37 14.39 -11.12
CA ARG A 72 7.96 14.17 -11.44
C ARG A 72 7.77 12.74 -11.96
N ILE A 73 6.77 12.07 -11.42
CA ILE A 73 6.42 10.70 -11.75
C ILE A 73 4.95 10.71 -12.16
N GLU A 74 4.67 10.17 -13.34
CA GLU A 74 3.32 10.01 -13.87
C GLU A 74 2.81 8.63 -13.42
N LEU A 75 1.71 8.62 -12.65
CA LEU A 75 1.05 7.43 -12.17
C LEU A 75 -0.24 7.22 -12.94
N GLU A 76 -0.33 6.09 -13.65
CA GLU A 76 -1.56 5.63 -14.30
C GLU A 76 -2.39 4.83 -13.30
N PHE A 77 -3.68 5.18 -13.17
CA PHE A 77 -4.63 4.42 -12.37
C PHE A 77 -5.42 3.52 -13.29
N GLU A 78 -5.22 2.21 -13.17
CA GLU A 78 -6.11 1.26 -13.78
C GLU A 78 -7.39 1.24 -12.92
N GLU A 79 -8.44 1.96 -13.34
CA GLU A 79 -9.79 1.72 -12.80
C GLU A 79 -10.15 0.28 -13.19
N ASN A 80 -9.83 -0.71 -12.35
CA ASN A 80 -10.28 -2.07 -12.57
C ASN A 80 -11.82 -2.06 -12.53
N PRO A 81 -12.54 -2.29 -13.65
CA PRO A 81 -14.00 -2.24 -13.65
C PRO A 81 -14.66 -3.53 -13.13
N ASP A 82 -13.93 -4.42 -12.47
CA ASP A 82 -14.42 -5.74 -12.07
C ASP A 82 -13.80 -6.25 -10.75
N ASN A 83 -14.47 -6.06 -9.61
CA ASN A 83 -15.11 -7.14 -8.83
C ASN A 83 -15.83 -6.62 -7.56
#